data_AF-A0A522DUF5-F1
#
_entry.id   AF-A0A522DUF5-F1
#
_cell.length_a   1.000
_cell.length_b   1.000
_cell.length_c   1.000
_cell.angle_alpha   90.00
_cell.angle_beta   90.00
_cell.angle_gamma   90.00
#
_symmetry.space_group_name_H-M   'P 1'
#
loop_
_entity.id
_entity.type
_entity.pdbx_description
1 polymer ?
#
loop_
_entity_poly.entity_id
_entity_poly.type
_entity_poly.pdbx_seq_one_letter_code
_entity_poly.pdbx_strand_id
1 'polypeptide(L)'
;MKGKILLVVGLGVGYVLGTRAGREKYDELKSAVLKFWNDPRVQEQVDHAEEFVKDKAPDVAEFLADSAKKMVSQVAGSKKAAPTSPARKPAGSTRPASGSKSASPK
;
A
#
# COMPACT_ATOMS: atom_id res chain seq x y z
N MET A 1 -19.35 1.45 2.21
CA MET A 1 -18.05 2.03 1.79
C MET A 1 -16.94 1.99 2.85
N LYS A 2 -17.24 1.71 4.13
CA LYS A 2 -16.32 1.86 5.28
C LYS A 2 -15.00 1.08 5.16
N GLY A 3 -15.04 -0.14 4.60
CA GLY A 3 -13.84 -0.99 4.45
C GLY A 3 -12.81 -0.46 3.44
N LYS A 4 -13.21 0.37 2.48
CA LYS A 4 -12.28 0.94 1.48
C LYS A 4 -11.38 2.00 2.09
N ILE A 5 -11.91 2.75 3.07
CA ILE A 5 -11.18 3.82 3.75
C ILE A 5 -10.08 3.22 4.63
N LEU A 6 -10.39 2.18 5.40
CA LEU A 6 -9.40 1.46 6.19
C LEU A 6 -8.28 0.85 5.33
N LEU A 7 -8.61 0.31 4.15
CA LEU A 7 -7.62 -0.22 3.22
C LEU A 7 -6.70 0.89 2.69
N VAL A 8 -7.25 2.03 2.28
CA VAL A 8 -6.45 3.16 1.78
C VAL A 8 -5.56 3.74 2.88
N VAL A 9 -6.09 3.91 4.10
CA VAL A 9 -5.31 4.40 5.25
C VAL A 9 -4.20 3.42 5.61
N GLY A 10 -4.51 2.12 5.75
CA GLY A 10 -3.53 1.09 6.06
C GLY A 10 -2.44 0.97 4.98
N LEU A 11 -2.81 1.06 3.70
CA LEU A 11 -1.87 1.06 2.60
C LEU A 11 -1.01 2.32 2.57
N GLY A 12 -1.57 3.50 2.89
CA GLY A 12 -0.83 4.75 3.00
C GLY A 12 0.22 4.70 4.12
N VAL A 13 -0.18 4.24 5.31
CA VAL A 13 0.74 4.06 6.45
C VAL A 13 1.80 3.01 6.14
N GLY A 14 1.42 1.86 5.57
CA GLY A 14 2.34 0.81 5.17
C GLY A 14 3.30 1.23 4.05
N TYR A 15 2.86 2.09 3.14
CA TYR A 15 3.69 2.63 2.07
C TYR A 15 4.74 3.59 2.62
N VAL A 16 4.38 4.48 3.56
CA VAL A 16 5.35 5.38 4.20
C VAL A 16 6.40 4.61 4.98
N LEU A 17 5.99 3.60 5.76
CA LEU A 17 6.90 2.80 6.59
C LEU A 17 7.72 1.79 5.79
N GLY A 18 7.16 1.26 4.69
CA GLY A 18 7.76 0.19 3.88
C GLY A 18 8.56 0.68 2.67
N THR A 19 8.31 1.90 2.17
CA THR A 19 9.07 2.43 1.03
C THR A 19 10.26 3.24 1.47
N ARG A 20 11.44 2.82 1.01
CA ARG A 20 12.71 3.51 1.28
C ARG A 20 12.74 4.96 0.77
N ALA A 21 11.90 5.29 -0.21
CA ALA A 21 11.77 6.63 -0.82
C ALA A 21 10.69 7.53 -0.17
N GLY A 22 9.90 7.02 0.79
CA GLY A 22 8.80 7.78 1.40
C GLY A 22 9.24 8.99 2.23
N ARG A 23 10.49 8.99 2.73
CA ARG A 23 11.01 10.07 3.58
C ARG A 23 11.25 11.40 2.86
N GLU A 24 11.73 11.37 1.62
CA GLU A 24 12.03 12.63 0.88
C GLU A 24 10.76 13.41 0.51
N LYS A 25 9.63 12.71 0.34
CA LYS A 25 8.33 13.33 -0.01
C LYS A 25 7.46 13.60 1.20
N TYR A 26 7.92 13.25 2.40
CA TYR A 26 7.18 13.44 3.63
C TYR A 26 7.06 14.92 3.99
N ASP A 27 8.14 15.69 3.82
CA ASP A 27 8.19 17.09 4.24
C ASP A 27 7.28 17.99 3.39
N GLU A 28 7.17 17.72 2.08
CA GLU A 28 6.25 18.45 1.19
C GLU A 28 4.79 18.17 1.55
N LEU A 29 4.43 16.89 1.75
CA LEU A 29 3.07 16.50 2.13
C LEU A 29 2.70 16.95 3.54
N LYS A 30 3.66 17.03 4.46
CA LYS A 30 3.43 17.39 5.86
C LYS A 30 2.70 18.73 5.98
N SER A 31 3.10 19.72 5.19
CA SER A 31 2.48 21.06 5.22
C SER A 31 1.00 21.06 4.79
N ALA A 32 0.65 20.26 3.79
CA ALA A 32 -0.72 20.11 3.30
C ALA A 32 -1.57 19.28 4.28
N VAL A 33 -0.98 18.23 4.85
CA VAL A 33 -1.61 17.39 5.87
C VAL A 33 -1.88 18.21 7.14
N LEU A 34 -0.93 19.02 7.60
CA LEU A 34 -1.09 19.90 8.77
C LEU A 34 -2.23 20.91 8.57
N LYS A 35 -2.36 21.47 7.37
CA LYS A 35 -3.48 22.37 7.05
C LYS A 35 -4.83 21.67 7.16
N PHE A 36 -4.93 20.43 6.67
CA PHE A 36 -6.15 19.65 6.75
C PHE A 36 -6.43 19.13 8.17
N TRP A 37 -5.39 18.80 8.92
CA TRP A 37 -5.47 18.32 10.31
C TRP A 37 -5.98 19.40 11.28
N ASN A 38 -5.68 20.68 11.00
CA ASN A 38 -6.17 21.81 11.79
C ASN A 38 -7.61 22.22 11.49
N ASP A 39 -8.31 21.55 10.56
CA ASP A 39 -9.72 21.83 10.29
C ASP A 39 -10.60 21.33 11.47
N PRO A 40 -11.53 22.15 12.00
CA PRO A 40 -12.39 21.77 13.11
C PRO A 40 -13.22 20.50 12.84
N ARG A 41 -13.56 20.21 11.58
CA ARG A 41 -14.31 19.00 11.21
C ARG A 41 -13.49 17.72 11.36
N VAL A 42 -12.17 17.83 11.27
CA VAL A 42 -11.25 16.71 11.46
C VAL A 42 -11.00 16.51 12.95
N GLN A 43 -10.85 17.59 13.72
CA GLN A 43 -10.70 17.53 15.17
C GLN A 43 -11.91 16.86 15.83
N GLU A 44 -13.14 17.26 15.48
CA GLU A 44 -14.36 16.65 16.02
C GLU A 44 -14.43 15.12 15.76
N GLN A 45 -14.05 14.69 14.55
CA GLN A 45 -14.01 13.26 14.23
C GLN A 45 -12.88 12.50 14.94
N VAL A 46 -11.74 13.15 15.17
CA VAL A 46 -10.64 12.59 15.94
C VAL A 46 -11.03 12.46 17.40
N ASP A 47 -11.69 13.47 17.98
CA ASP A 47 -12.15 13.46 19.37
C ASP A 47 -13.16 12.33 19.60
N HIS A 48 -14.15 12.19 18.72
CA HIS A 48 -15.08 11.05 18.76
C HIS A 48 -14.35 9.71 18.66
N ALA A 49 -13.41 9.58 17.71
CA ALA A 49 -12.65 8.36 17.57
C ALA A 49 -11.77 8.07 18.80
N GLU A 50 -11.17 9.08 19.42
CA GLU A 50 -10.35 8.96 20.62
C GLU A 50 -11.18 8.50 21.82
N GLU A 51 -12.41 9.00 21.96
CA GLU A 51 -13.35 8.57 23.00
C GLU A 51 -13.76 7.10 22.82
N PHE A 52 -14.13 6.70 21.59
CA PHE A 52 -14.39 5.29 21.26
C PHE A 52 -13.16 4.40 21.51
N VAL A 53 -11.96 4.90 21.23
CA VAL A 53 -10.71 4.17 21.46
C VAL A 53 -10.42 4.06 22.95
N LYS A 54 -10.58 5.12 23.75
CA LYS A 54 -10.37 5.06 25.21
C LYS A 54 -11.28 4.03 25.87
N ASP A 55 -12.55 3.97 25.46
CA ASP A 55 -13.52 3.02 25.98
C ASP A 55 -13.24 1.56 25.57
N LYS A 56 -12.54 1.36 24.44
CA LYS A 56 -12.26 0.03 23.87
C LYS A 56 -10.77 -0.34 23.87
N ALA A 57 -9.91 0.51 24.42
CA ALA A 57 -8.46 0.38 24.37
C ALA A 57 -7.95 -0.98 24.85
N PRO A 58 -8.38 -1.51 26.02
CA PRO A 58 -7.87 -2.80 26.49
C PRO A 58 -8.27 -3.96 25.56
N ASP A 59 -9.53 -4.02 25.13
CA ASP A 59 -10.03 -5.07 24.23
C ASP A 59 -9.34 -5.03 22.85
N VAL A 60 -9.12 -3.83 22.33
CA VAL A 60 -8.53 -3.63 21.00
C VAL A 60 -7.04 -3.94 21.01
N ALA A 61 -6.33 -3.63 22.09
CA ALA A 61 -4.90 -3.92 22.23
C ALA A 61 -4.61 -5.42 22.27
N GLU A 62 -5.34 -6.19 23.09
CA GLU A 62 -5.19 -7.66 23.14
C GLU A 62 -5.58 -8.29 21.80
N PHE A 63 -6.72 -7.89 21.22
CA PHE A 63 -7.19 -8.43 19.94
C PHE A 63 -6.21 -8.15 18.79
N LEU A 64 -5.61 -6.95 18.75
CA LEU A 64 -4.57 -6.64 17.76
C LEU A 64 -3.31 -7.47 18.00
N ALA A 65 -2.87 -7.63 19.24
CA ALA A 65 -1.66 -8.40 19.56
C ALA A 65 -1.81 -9.87 19.15
N ASP A 66 -2.93 -10.50 19.49
CA ASP A 66 -3.22 -11.88 19.13
C ASP A 66 -3.39 -12.05 17.62
N SER A 67 -4.12 -11.14 16.97
CA SER A 67 -4.34 -11.17 15.52
C SER A 67 -3.05 -10.96 14.74
N ALA A 68 -2.22 -10.01 15.18
CA ALA A 68 -0.90 -9.76 14.59
C ALA A 68 0.01 -10.97 14.77
N LYS A 69 0.05 -11.58 15.97
CA LYS A 69 0.87 -12.77 16.26
C LYS A 69 0.43 -13.98 15.42
N LYS A 70 -0.87 -14.15 15.22
CA LYS A 70 -1.42 -15.23 14.38
C LYS A 70 -1.12 -15.00 12.90
N MET A 71 -1.30 -13.78 12.39
CA MET A 71 -1.00 -13.45 11.00
C MET A 71 0.51 -13.51 10.68
N VAL A 72 1.37 -12.99 11.56
CA VAL A 72 2.82 -13.09 11.36
C VAL A 72 3.29 -14.54 11.41
N SER A 73 2.72 -15.38 12.29
CA SER A 73 3.06 -16.81 12.36
C SER A 73 2.58 -17.57 11.13
N GLN A 74 1.39 -17.24 10.61
CA GLN A 74 0.85 -17.85 9.40
C GLN A 74 1.65 -17.44 8.16
N VAL A 75 2.02 -16.17 8.04
CA VAL A 75 2.86 -15.68 6.93
C VAL A 75 4.31 -16.18 7.06
N ALA A 76 4.88 -16.26 8.27
CA ALA A 76 6.20 -16.81 8.50
C ALA A 76 6.25 -18.34 8.26
N GLY A 77 5.17 -19.05 8.59
CA GLY A 77 5.01 -20.48 8.26
C GLY A 77 4.81 -20.72 6.76
N SER A 78 4.04 -19.86 6.08
CA SER A 78 3.89 -19.89 4.62
C SER A 78 5.14 -19.41 3.86
N LYS A 79 6.07 -18.70 4.50
CA LYS A 79 7.38 -18.34 3.91
C LYS A 79 8.35 -19.53 3.73
N LYS A 80 7.94 -20.76 4.07
CA LYS A 80 8.65 -21.97 3.60
C LYS A 80 8.17 -22.45 2.22
N ALA A 81 7.17 -21.79 1.62
CA ALA A 81 6.78 -21.95 0.23
C ALA A 81 6.76 -20.57 -0.45
N ALA A 82 7.86 -20.24 -1.13
CA ALA A 82 8.01 -19.03 -1.93
C ALA A 82 6.89 -18.88 -2.97
N PRO A 83 6.48 -17.64 -3.31
CA PRO A 83 6.16 -17.30 -4.67
C PRO A 83 7.42 -16.73 -5.33
N THR A 84 7.97 -17.57 -6.19
CA THR A 84 8.78 -17.24 -7.36
C THR A 84 8.53 -15.83 -7.90
N SER A 85 9.63 -15.13 -8.19
CA SER A 85 9.67 -13.98 -9.10
C SER A 85 8.75 -14.19 -10.31
N PRO A 86 7.84 -13.26 -10.63
CA PRO A 86 7.34 -13.16 -11.99
C PRO A 86 8.42 -12.42 -12.79
N ALA A 87 9.30 -13.18 -13.42
CA ALA A 87 10.05 -12.72 -14.57
C ALA A 87 9.05 -12.28 -15.65
N ARG A 88 8.72 -10.98 -15.69
CA ARG A 88 7.94 -10.40 -16.78
C ARG A 88 8.87 -10.14 -17.97
N LYS A 89 9.12 -11.19 -18.76
CA LYS A 89 9.45 -11.08 -20.18
C LYS A 89 8.67 -12.16 -20.95
N PRO A 90 7.62 -11.80 -21.71
CA PRO A 90 7.25 -12.52 -22.90
C PRO A 90 7.93 -11.86 -24.10
N ALA A 91 8.60 -12.70 -24.88
CA ALA A 91 9.23 -12.39 -26.13
C ALA A 91 8.21 -11.80 -27.14
N GLY A 92 8.44 -10.56 -27.56
CA GLY A 92 7.94 -10.03 -28.83
C GLY A 92 8.99 -10.21 -29.91
N SER A 93 9.25 -11.46 -30.30
CA SER A 93 10.04 -11.80 -31.49
C SER A 93 9.14 -12.55 -32.46
N THR A 94 8.30 -11.81 -33.17
CA THR A 94 7.69 -12.24 -34.42
C THR A 94 8.26 -11.38 -35.53
N ARG A 95 9.46 -11.78 -35.97
CA ARG A 95 9.99 -11.44 -37.29
C ARG A 95 9.39 -12.45 -38.28
N PRO A 96 8.53 -12.08 -39.23
CA PRO A 96 8.39 -12.87 -40.43
C PRO A 96 9.52 -12.45 -41.38
N ALA A 97 10.42 -13.39 -41.66
CA ALA A 97 11.29 -13.30 -42.82
C ALA A 97 10.47 -13.71 -44.05
N SER A 98 10.48 -12.87 -45.08
CA SER A 98 10.41 -13.21 -46.52
C SER A 98 9.58 -12.16 -47.28
N GLY A 99 10.26 -11.38 -48.12
CA GLY A 99 9.65 -10.35 -48.95
C GLY A 99 10.71 -9.62 -49.77
N SER A 100 11.56 -10.37 -50.47
CA SER A 100 12.38 -9.85 -51.56
C SER A 100 11.50 -9.30 -52.67
N LYS A 101 11.56 -7.99 -52.92
CA LYS A 101 11.48 -7.33 -54.25
C LYS A 101 11.65 -5.81 -54.02
N SER A 102 12.82 -5.26 -54.34
CA SER A 102 13.22 -4.80 -55.68
C SER A 102 12.58 -3.45 -56.04
N ALA A 103 13.44 -2.42 -56.05
CA ALA A 103 13.53 -1.35 -57.04
C ALA A 103 12.23 -0.64 -57.51
N SER A 104 12.04 0.61 -57.10
CA SER A 104 12.47 1.81 -57.87
C SER A 104 11.64 3.06 -57.56
N PRO A 105 12.25 4.27 -57.70
CA PRO A 105 11.58 5.56 -57.58
C PRO A 105 11.09 6.08 -58.94
N LYS A 106 9.88 6.64 -58.99
CA LYS A 106 9.47 7.91 -59.63
C LYS A 106 7.96 8.00 -59.70
#